data_AF-A0A8C1ZUZ9-F1
#
_entry.id   AF-A0A8C1ZUZ9-F1
#
_cell.length_a   1.000
_cell.length_b   1.000
_cell.length_c   1.000
_cell.angle_alpha   90.00
_cell.angle_beta   90.00
_cell.angle_gamma   90.00
#
_symmetry.space_group_name_H-M   'P 1'
#
loop_
_entity.id
_entity.type
_entity.pdbx_description
1 polymer ?
#
loop_
_entity_poly.entity_id
_entity_poly.type
_entity_poly.pdbx_seq_one_letter_code
_entity_poly.pdbx_strand_id
1 'polypeptide(L)'
;GMMEVQVLGCSSVMKLPDGQADGGPGAMGKLRNLEEQLIRAKEKINSYRSLPADGPGKDQEELRRKVENGVRELWYFVRSELKKLALVDTGALQKHVDTLLQDLGHQQRSIMTDLYHLSQADGAGDWREKEAKELSDLVQNRITYLQNPQDCSKARKLLCNINKGCGYGCQLHHVVYCFMIAYGTQRTLILESQNWRYATGGWETVFKPVSDTCTDRTGASTGHWSGEANDRDVQVIELPIVDSLHPRPPYLPLAIPEDLADRLQRLHGDPPVWWVSQFVKYLNRPQAWLLKEMQEATTKLGFKHPIIGVHVRRTDKVGTEAAFHPIEEYMVHVEDHYQSLAQRMHVDKKRVYLATDDPSLLQEAKSKYPDYEFISDNSISWSAGLHNRYTENSLRGVILDIHFLSRTNFLVCTFSSQVCRVAYEIMQTLHPDASSYFYSLDDIYYFGGQNAHNQIAIYPHQSRNSDDIPLEPGDLIGIAGNHWDGYSKGINRKTGRTGLYPSYKVKEKIETVKYPMYPEADKLLKKP
;
A
#
# COMPACT_ATOMS: atom_id res chain seq x y z
N GLY A 1 14.53 10.13 57.70
CA GLY A 1 15.78 10.86 58.01
C GLY A 1 16.42 11.22 56.68
N MET A 2 16.56 12.51 56.43
CA MET A 2 17.27 13.07 55.28
C MET A 2 18.72 12.57 55.28
N MET A 3 19.28 12.30 54.10
CA MET A 3 20.73 12.34 53.92
C MET A 3 21.05 12.88 52.52
N GLU A 4 21.48 14.14 52.53
CA GLU A 4 22.22 14.83 51.48
C GLU A 4 23.54 14.12 51.18
N VAL A 5 23.98 14.12 49.92
CA VAL A 5 25.42 14.07 49.60
C VAL A 5 25.73 15.04 48.46
N GLN A 6 26.23 16.20 48.90
CA GLN A 6 27.28 17.09 48.39
C GLN A 6 27.70 17.04 46.90
N VAL A 7 27.52 18.20 46.27
CA VAL A 7 28.24 18.68 45.09
C VAL A 7 29.64 19.14 45.52
N LEU A 8 30.69 18.45 45.07
CA LEU A 8 32.08 18.90 45.19
C LEU A 8 32.47 19.73 43.98
N GLY A 9 32.63 21.03 44.21
CA GLY A 9 33.27 21.95 43.28
C GLY A 9 34.78 21.72 43.23
N CYS A 10 35.33 21.67 42.03
CA CYS A 10 36.76 21.84 41.80
C CYS A 10 36.95 23.07 40.89
N SER A 11 37.26 24.19 41.53
CA SER A 11 37.72 25.42 40.91
C SER A 11 39.19 25.26 40.52
N SER A 12 39.47 25.13 39.22
CA SER A 12 40.81 25.40 38.68
C SER A 12 40.68 26.47 37.61
N VAL A 13 41.07 27.68 37.98
CA VAL A 13 41.23 28.86 37.13
C VAL A 13 42.24 28.52 36.02
N MET A 14 41.75 28.28 34.79
CA MET A 14 42.56 28.41 33.60
C MET A 14 42.35 29.81 33.02
N LYS A 15 43.39 30.64 33.15
CA LYS A 15 43.49 31.96 32.53
C LYS A 15 43.29 31.81 31.01
N LEU A 16 42.29 32.50 30.47
CA LEU A 16 42.19 32.76 29.03
C LEU A 16 43.36 33.70 28.66
N PRO A 17 44.16 33.40 27.64
CA PRO A 17 45.04 34.39 27.05
C PRO A 17 44.18 35.42 26.31
N ASP A 18 44.41 36.71 26.55
CA ASP A 18 43.93 37.79 25.70
C ASP A 18 44.53 37.63 24.31
N GLY A 19 43.80 36.92 23.44
CA GLY A 19 44.11 36.72 22.02
C GLY A 19 43.06 37.44 21.20
N GLN A 20 43.50 38.46 20.46
CA GLN A 20 42.72 39.27 19.53
C GLN A 20 41.78 38.42 18.67
N ALA A 21 40.48 38.72 18.74
CA ALA A 21 39.48 38.15 17.86
C ALA A 21 39.62 38.73 16.46
N ASP A 22 40.35 38.03 15.59
CA ASP A 22 40.30 38.29 14.15
C ASP A 22 39.11 37.51 13.56
N GLY A 23 37.95 38.16 13.61
CA GLY A 23 36.66 37.62 13.17
C GLY A 23 36.56 37.52 11.64
N GLY A 24 37.15 36.48 11.07
CA GLY A 24 37.00 36.17 9.64
C GLY A 24 35.56 35.68 9.30
N PRO A 25 35.02 36.01 8.10
CA PRO A 25 33.65 35.68 7.69
C PRO A 25 33.29 34.18 7.76
N GLY A 26 34.29 33.29 7.74
CA GLY A 26 34.10 31.84 7.79
C GLY A 26 33.74 31.26 9.17
N ALA A 27 34.09 31.95 10.27
CA ALA A 27 33.77 31.48 11.63
C ALA A 27 32.28 31.70 11.95
N MET A 28 31.71 32.82 11.49
CA MET A 28 30.31 33.17 11.67
C MET A 28 29.38 32.24 10.87
N GLY A 29 29.81 31.82 9.67
CA GLY A 29 29.08 30.84 8.85
C GLY A 29 29.05 29.42 9.45
N LYS A 30 30.14 28.99 10.11
CA LYS A 30 30.17 27.71 10.83
C LYS A 30 29.28 27.72 12.08
N LEU A 31 29.24 28.84 12.80
CA LEU A 31 28.38 29.01 13.97
C LEU A 31 26.90 28.96 13.59
N ARG A 32 26.51 29.66 12.50
CA ARG A 32 25.14 29.62 11.97
C ARG A 32 24.70 28.23 11.53
N ASN A 33 25.59 27.49 10.87
CA ASN A 33 25.31 26.11 10.45
C ASN A 33 25.15 25.17 11.66
N LEU A 34 25.98 25.33 12.69
CA LEU A 34 25.83 24.57 13.94
C LEU A 34 24.54 24.94 14.70
N GLU A 35 24.13 26.20 14.69
CA GLU A 35 22.85 26.65 15.26
C GLU A 35 21.66 26.04 14.50
N GLU A 36 21.67 26.06 13.17
CA GLU A 36 20.64 25.41 12.35
C GLU A 36 20.58 23.90 12.58
N GLN A 37 21.75 23.24 12.70
CA GLN A 37 21.82 21.81 13.01
C GLN A 37 21.29 21.51 14.42
N LEU A 38 21.57 22.37 15.40
CA LEU A 38 21.09 22.21 16.77
C LEU A 38 19.58 22.44 16.86
N ILE A 39 19.02 23.40 16.12
CA ILE A 39 17.58 23.65 16.03
C ILE A 39 16.90 22.42 15.43
N ARG A 40 17.38 21.92 14.29
CA ARG A 40 16.85 20.69 13.67
C ARG A 40 16.97 19.47 14.57
N ALA A 41 18.06 19.36 15.33
CA ALA A 41 18.24 18.28 16.29
C ALA A 41 17.25 18.38 17.46
N LYS A 42 16.98 19.60 17.97
CA LYS A 42 15.98 19.83 19.02
C LYS A 42 14.55 19.57 18.54
N GLU A 43 14.22 19.99 17.33
CA GLU A 43 12.93 19.71 16.69
C GLU A 43 12.73 18.20 16.53
N LYS A 44 13.76 17.47 16.06
CA LYS A 44 13.76 16.00 16.03
C LYS A 44 13.60 15.39 17.42
N ILE A 45 14.27 15.89 18.45
CA ILE A 45 14.14 15.35 19.80
C ILE A 45 12.72 15.55 20.35
N ASN A 46 12.10 16.70 20.06
CA ASN A 46 10.74 17.00 20.50
C ASN A 46 9.69 16.15 19.78
N SER A 47 9.90 15.79 18.50
CA SER A 47 8.99 14.88 17.78
C SER A 47 8.99 13.44 18.31
N TYR A 48 9.96 13.05 19.14
CA TYR A 48 10.04 11.72 19.75
C TYR A 48 9.37 11.59 21.13
N ARG A 49 8.78 12.66 21.71
CA ARG A 49 8.08 12.58 23.00
C ARG A 49 6.60 12.24 22.82
N SER A 50 6.14 11.22 23.54
CA SER A 50 4.71 10.87 23.67
C SER A 50 3.98 11.97 24.44
N LEU A 51 3.11 12.72 23.75
CA LEU A 51 2.49 13.99 24.16
C LEU A 51 3.54 15.03 24.59
N PRO A 52 3.63 16.20 23.91
CA PRO A 52 4.42 17.29 24.44
C PRO A 52 3.92 17.57 25.88
N ALA A 53 4.85 17.72 26.83
CA ALA A 53 4.52 18.16 28.19
C ALA A 53 3.74 19.50 28.20
N ASP A 54 3.74 20.20 27.07
CA ASP A 54 3.14 21.51 26.81
C ASP A 54 1.80 21.46 26.02
N GLY A 55 1.21 20.28 25.78
CA GLY A 55 -0.09 20.14 25.11
C GLY A 55 -0.02 19.88 23.59
N PRO A 56 -1.14 19.98 22.84
CA PRO A 56 -1.17 19.70 21.40
C PRO A 56 -0.37 20.73 20.60
N GLY A 57 0.18 20.28 19.46
CA GLY A 57 0.98 21.13 18.57
C GLY A 57 0.16 22.27 17.96
N LYS A 58 0.82 23.40 17.70
CA LYS A 58 0.16 24.61 17.18
C LYS A 58 -0.38 24.37 15.76
N ASP A 59 0.46 23.84 14.87
CA ASP A 59 0.11 23.65 13.46
C ASP A 59 -1.00 22.60 13.32
N GLN A 60 -0.93 21.53 14.11
CA GLN A 60 -1.98 20.52 14.20
C GLN A 60 -3.34 21.15 14.56
N GLU A 61 -3.39 21.98 15.59
CA GLU A 61 -4.65 22.61 16.03
C GLU A 61 -5.17 23.68 15.05
N GLU A 62 -4.29 24.42 14.39
CA GLU A 62 -4.67 25.36 13.33
C GLU A 62 -5.25 24.64 12.12
N LEU A 63 -4.59 23.59 11.62
CA LEU A 63 -5.05 22.79 10.50
C LEU A 63 -6.36 22.06 10.83
N ARG A 64 -6.50 21.51 12.04
CA ARG A 64 -7.74 20.87 12.50
C ARG A 64 -8.93 21.83 12.42
N ARG A 65 -8.79 23.06 12.92
CA ARG A 65 -9.84 24.09 12.83
C ARG A 65 -10.09 24.54 11.40
N LYS A 66 -9.05 24.61 10.57
CA LYS A 66 -9.16 24.97 9.15
C LYS A 66 -9.98 23.94 8.36
N VAL A 67 -9.72 22.65 8.57
CA VAL A 67 -10.52 21.55 8.00
C VAL A 67 -11.98 21.63 8.48
N GLU A 68 -12.20 21.83 9.78
CA GLU A 68 -13.54 21.98 10.35
C GLU A 68 -14.31 23.14 9.71
N ASN A 69 -13.67 24.30 9.55
CA ASN A 69 -14.28 25.45 8.90
C ASN A 69 -14.51 25.20 7.40
N GLY A 70 -13.57 24.56 6.71
CA GLY A 70 -13.71 24.20 5.30
C GLY A 70 -14.93 23.31 5.04
N VAL A 71 -15.16 22.30 5.87
CA VAL A 71 -16.36 21.45 5.78
C VAL A 71 -17.65 22.23 6.05
N ARG A 72 -17.65 23.19 6.98
CA ARG A 72 -18.80 24.06 7.23
C ARG A 72 -19.12 24.96 6.05
N GLU A 73 -18.11 25.59 5.47
CA GLU A 73 -18.27 26.46 4.28
C GLU A 73 -18.72 25.65 3.06
N LEU A 74 -18.16 24.45 2.85
CA LEU A 74 -18.62 23.52 1.82
C LEU A 74 -20.11 23.21 1.99
N TRP A 75 -20.56 22.94 3.22
CA TRP A 75 -21.98 22.69 3.49
C TRP A 75 -22.87 23.92 3.24
N TYR A 76 -22.42 25.12 3.63
CA TYR A 76 -23.13 26.36 3.34
C TYR A 76 -23.27 26.60 1.84
N PHE A 77 -22.18 26.38 1.09
CA PHE A 77 -22.13 26.49 -0.36
C PHE A 77 -23.06 25.49 -1.04
N VAL A 78 -22.93 24.19 -0.75
CA VAL A 78 -23.81 23.13 -1.30
C VAL A 78 -25.28 23.44 -1.06
N ARG A 79 -25.64 23.82 0.17
CA ARG A 79 -27.02 24.14 0.53
C ARG A 79 -27.54 25.38 -0.21
N SER A 80 -26.69 26.38 -0.44
CA SER A 80 -27.03 27.59 -1.20
C SER A 80 -27.26 27.25 -2.68
N GLU A 81 -26.28 26.60 -3.32
CA GLU A 81 -26.31 26.34 -4.76
C GLU A 81 -27.39 25.33 -5.14
N LEU A 82 -27.64 24.28 -4.33
CA LEU A 82 -28.75 23.35 -4.58
C LEU A 82 -30.12 24.04 -4.53
N LYS A 83 -30.30 25.06 -3.69
CA LYS A 83 -31.55 25.85 -3.65
C LYS A 83 -31.68 26.74 -4.88
N LYS A 84 -30.57 27.32 -5.36
CA LYS A 84 -30.55 28.11 -6.60
C LYS A 84 -30.81 27.24 -7.82
N LEU A 85 -30.32 25.99 -7.83
CA LEU A 85 -30.47 25.05 -8.93
C LEU A 85 -31.94 24.82 -9.31
N ALA A 86 -32.84 24.81 -8.32
CA ALA A 86 -34.28 24.67 -8.54
C ALA A 86 -34.91 25.89 -9.26
N LEU A 87 -34.20 27.01 -9.35
CA LEU A 87 -34.62 28.27 -9.97
C LEU A 87 -33.92 28.54 -11.32
N VAL A 88 -33.00 27.67 -11.73
CA VAL A 88 -32.23 27.84 -12.97
C VAL A 88 -33.08 27.40 -14.17
N ASP A 89 -33.12 28.24 -15.20
CA ASP A 89 -33.77 27.91 -16.47
C ASP A 89 -33.15 26.65 -17.09
N THR A 90 -33.99 25.80 -17.69
CA THR A 90 -33.55 24.51 -18.29
C THR A 90 -32.44 24.67 -19.32
N GLY A 91 -32.43 25.78 -20.08
CA GLY A 91 -31.39 26.08 -21.06
C GLY A 91 -30.01 26.44 -20.47
N ALA A 92 -29.96 26.84 -19.20
CA ALA A 92 -28.72 27.18 -18.49
C ALA A 92 -28.31 26.13 -17.44
N LEU A 93 -29.18 25.14 -17.17
CA LEU A 93 -29.02 24.17 -16.09
C LEU A 93 -27.71 23.38 -16.20
N GLN A 94 -27.40 22.82 -17.37
CA GLN A 94 -26.19 22.00 -17.53
C GLN A 94 -24.93 22.82 -17.25
N LYS A 95 -24.82 24.02 -17.82
CA LYS A 95 -23.67 24.91 -17.59
C LYS A 95 -23.53 25.27 -16.10
N HIS A 96 -24.65 25.49 -15.41
CA HIS A 96 -24.63 25.78 -13.98
C HIS A 96 -24.20 24.56 -13.15
N VAL A 97 -24.67 23.35 -13.48
CA VAL A 97 -24.21 22.09 -12.86
C VAL A 97 -22.72 21.89 -13.06
N ASP A 98 -22.22 22.10 -14.28
CA ASP A 98 -20.79 21.92 -14.59
C ASP A 98 -19.92 22.91 -13.80
N THR A 99 -20.36 24.17 -13.69
CA THR A 99 -19.69 25.20 -12.87
C THR A 99 -19.71 24.82 -11.39
N LEU A 100 -20.85 24.37 -10.88
CA LEU A 100 -20.99 23.93 -9.49
C LEU A 100 -20.06 22.76 -9.17
N LEU A 101 -19.95 21.77 -10.05
CA LEU A 101 -19.04 20.64 -9.86
C LEU A 101 -17.56 21.07 -9.85
N GLN A 102 -17.17 22.03 -10.68
CA GLN A 102 -15.82 22.60 -10.65
C GLN A 102 -15.52 23.28 -9.31
N ASP A 103 -16.43 24.15 -8.84
CA ASP A 103 -16.29 24.86 -7.56
C ASP A 103 -16.23 23.89 -6.38
N LEU A 104 -17.11 22.88 -6.36
CA LEU A 104 -17.10 21.82 -5.34
C LEU A 104 -15.80 21.03 -5.36
N GLY A 105 -15.28 20.70 -6.55
CA GLY A 105 -13.98 20.04 -6.69
C GLY A 105 -12.84 20.86 -6.10
N HIS A 106 -12.81 22.18 -6.35
CA HIS A 106 -11.78 23.05 -5.78
C HIS A 106 -11.85 23.13 -4.25
N GLN A 107 -13.06 23.26 -3.69
CA GLN A 107 -13.26 23.27 -2.23
C GLN A 107 -12.95 21.93 -1.58
N GLN A 108 -13.35 20.82 -2.21
CA GLN A 108 -13.03 19.48 -1.70
C GLN A 108 -11.51 19.26 -1.69
N ARG A 109 -10.80 19.61 -2.77
CA ARG A 109 -9.35 19.44 -2.84
C ARG A 109 -8.60 20.29 -1.82
N SER A 110 -9.07 21.51 -1.52
CA SER A 110 -8.42 22.34 -0.50
C SER A 110 -8.54 21.72 0.90
N ILE A 111 -9.70 21.16 1.24
CA ILE A 111 -9.90 20.42 2.50
C ILE A 111 -8.97 19.18 2.55
N MET A 112 -8.85 18.44 1.45
CA MET A 112 -7.96 17.28 1.36
C MET A 112 -6.48 17.66 1.47
N THR A 113 -6.08 18.79 0.91
CA THR A 113 -4.72 19.33 1.06
C THR A 113 -4.44 19.72 2.52
N ASP A 114 -5.41 20.34 3.20
CA ASP A 114 -5.28 20.66 4.62
C ASP A 114 -5.20 19.39 5.50
N LEU A 115 -5.96 18.35 5.18
CA LEU A 115 -5.86 17.03 5.82
C LEU A 115 -4.49 16.37 5.58
N TYR A 116 -3.94 16.51 4.37
CA TYR A 116 -2.59 16.05 4.07
C TYR A 116 -1.57 16.79 4.95
N HIS A 117 -1.62 18.12 5.03
CA HIS A 117 -0.72 18.88 5.91
C HIS A 117 -0.91 18.50 7.38
N LEU A 118 -2.16 18.29 7.83
CA LEU A 118 -2.45 17.83 9.19
C LEU A 118 -1.79 16.49 9.50
N SER A 119 -1.74 15.57 8.52
CA SER A 119 -1.05 14.29 8.69
C SER A 119 0.46 14.44 8.92
N GLN A 120 1.06 15.51 8.41
CA GLN A 120 2.51 15.77 8.47
C GLN A 120 2.91 16.67 9.66
N ALA A 121 1.97 17.43 10.20
CA ALA A 121 2.21 18.48 11.19
C ALA A 121 2.90 17.96 12.46
N ASP A 122 3.67 18.84 13.11
CA ASP A 122 4.24 18.64 14.43
C ASP A 122 5.04 17.32 14.60
N GLY A 123 5.75 16.90 13.54
CA GLY A 123 6.60 15.70 13.55
C GLY A 123 5.86 14.38 13.30
N ALA A 124 4.55 14.41 13.02
CA ALA A 124 3.76 13.21 12.73
C ALA A 124 4.22 12.49 11.45
N GLY A 125 4.69 13.24 10.44
CA GLY A 125 5.29 12.67 9.22
C GLY A 125 6.55 11.86 9.51
N ASP A 126 7.51 12.47 10.20
CA ASP A 126 8.78 11.85 10.60
C ASP A 126 8.55 10.60 11.46
N TRP A 127 7.61 10.66 12.41
CA TRP A 127 7.24 9.52 13.23
C TRP A 127 6.68 8.36 12.40
N ARG A 128 5.78 8.64 11.44
CA ARG A 128 5.21 7.60 10.56
C ARG A 128 6.29 6.95 9.70
N GLU A 129 7.21 7.72 9.12
CA GLU A 129 8.30 7.17 8.30
C GLU A 129 9.21 6.24 9.12
N LYS A 130 9.58 6.67 10.33
CA LYS A 130 10.37 5.84 11.24
C LYS A 130 9.64 4.56 11.63
N GLU A 131 8.39 4.67 12.09
CA GLU A 131 7.60 3.51 12.55
C GLU A 131 7.35 2.51 11.40
N ALA A 132 7.06 2.99 10.19
CA ALA A 132 6.90 2.15 9.00
C ALA A 132 8.18 1.38 8.67
N LYS A 133 9.33 2.06 8.72
CA LYS A 133 10.63 1.42 8.52
C LYS A 133 10.90 0.36 9.58
N GLU A 134 10.72 0.69 10.86
CA GLU A 134 10.95 -0.23 11.98
C GLU A 134 10.05 -1.47 11.91
N LEU A 135 8.77 -1.31 11.57
CA LEU A 135 7.83 -2.43 11.38
C LEU A 135 8.21 -3.31 10.19
N SER A 136 8.59 -2.70 9.05
CA SER A 136 9.02 -3.48 7.89
C SER A 136 10.33 -4.23 8.19
N ASP A 137 11.32 -3.58 8.80
CA ASP A 137 12.58 -4.24 9.19
C ASP A 137 12.34 -5.39 10.16
N LEU A 138 11.45 -5.21 11.14
CA LEU A 138 11.03 -6.26 12.07
C LEU A 138 10.48 -7.48 11.33
N VAL A 139 9.49 -7.28 10.46
CA VAL A 139 8.86 -8.39 9.73
C VAL A 139 9.83 -9.04 8.74
N GLN A 140 10.60 -8.25 7.98
CA GLN A 140 11.59 -8.79 7.05
C GLN A 140 12.67 -9.61 7.77
N ASN A 141 13.09 -9.20 8.97
CA ASN A 141 14.03 -9.96 9.79
C ASN A 141 13.41 -11.29 10.27
N ARG A 142 12.15 -11.28 10.73
CA ARG A 142 11.43 -12.51 11.12
C ARG A 142 11.26 -13.48 9.94
N ILE A 143 10.91 -12.97 8.76
CA ILE A 143 10.81 -13.77 7.52
C ILE A 143 12.18 -14.35 7.16
N THR A 144 13.24 -13.54 7.19
CA THR A 144 14.60 -13.98 6.88
C THR A 144 15.07 -15.07 7.84
N TYR A 145 14.79 -14.93 9.14
CA TYR A 145 15.08 -15.94 10.15
C TYR A 145 14.36 -17.26 9.87
N LEU A 146 13.05 -17.22 9.61
CA LEU A 146 12.24 -18.40 9.26
C LEU A 146 12.77 -19.11 8.01
N GLN A 147 13.13 -18.32 7.00
CA GLN A 147 13.59 -18.86 5.73
C GLN A 147 14.99 -19.45 5.80
N ASN A 148 15.80 -19.11 6.81
CA ASN A 148 17.20 -19.51 6.87
C ASN A 148 17.55 -20.35 8.11
N PRO A 149 17.03 -21.59 8.22
CA PRO A 149 17.36 -22.48 9.32
C PRO A 149 18.83 -22.91 9.25
N GLN A 150 19.46 -23.11 10.40
CA GLN A 150 20.85 -23.55 10.50
C GLN A 150 21.09 -24.96 9.92
N ASP A 151 20.09 -25.84 10.02
CA ASP A 151 20.14 -27.22 9.52
C ASP A 151 18.89 -27.48 8.67
N CYS A 152 19.01 -27.33 7.35
CA CYS A 152 17.91 -27.56 6.41
C CYS A 152 17.38 -29.01 6.44
N SER A 153 18.22 -29.99 6.81
CA SER A 153 17.80 -31.40 6.85
C SER A 153 16.80 -31.69 7.96
N LYS A 154 16.77 -30.84 9.01
CA LYS A 154 15.87 -30.95 10.18
C LYS A 154 14.79 -29.88 10.23
N ALA A 155 14.87 -28.89 9.35
CA ALA A 155 13.87 -27.83 9.28
C ALA A 155 12.48 -28.41 8.94
N ARG A 156 11.43 -27.85 9.55
CA ARG A 156 10.05 -28.08 9.12
C ARG A 156 9.81 -27.25 7.87
N LYS A 157 9.23 -27.84 6.83
CA LYS A 157 9.11 -27.25 5.50
C LYS A 157 7.67 -27.20 5.04
N LEU A 158 7.34 -26.19 4.25
CA LEU A 158 6.09 -26.10 3.52
C LEU A 158 6.43 -25.94 2.03
N LEU A 159 6.02 -26.91 1.22
CA LEU A 159 6.20 -26.93 -0.22
C LEU A 159 5.06 -26.17 -0.88
N CYS A 160 5.42 -25.26 -1.77
CA CYS A 160 4.51 -24.50 -2.62
C CYS A 160 4.93 -24.61 -4.07
N ASN A 161 4.00 -24.96 -4.96
CA ASN A 161 4.28 -25.09 -6.38
C ASN A 161 3.75 -23.87 -7.14
N ILE A 162 4.62 -23.13 -7.83
CA ILE A 162 4.24 -21.87 -8.50
C ILE A 162 3.23 -22.08 -9.65
N ASN A 163 3.12 -23.30 -10.19
CA ASN A 163 2.41 -23.59 -11.44
C ASN A 163 0.88 -23.62 -11.33
N LYS A 164 0.28 -22.72 -10.54
CA LYS A 164 -1.16 -22.46 -10.56
C LYS A 164 -1.60 -22.06 -11.97
N GLY A 165 -2.79 -22.53 -12.38
CA GLY A 165 -3.41 -22.35 -13.69
C GLY A 165 -3.85 -20.94 -14.04
N CYS A 166 -3.02 -19.92 -13.85
CA CYS A 166 -3.36 -18.51 -14.08
C CYS A 166 -2.14 -17.66 -14.52
N GLY A 167 -2.32 -16.35 -14.67
CA GLY A 167 -1.24 -15.41 -15.04
C GLY A 167 -0.33 -15.01 -13.87
N TYR A 168 0.71 -14.23 -14.16
CA TYR A 168 1.80 -13.88 -13.24
C TYR A 168 1.32 -13.34 -11.89
N GLY A 169 0.47 -12.31 -11.87
CA GLY A 169 -0.01 -11.71 -10.62
C GLY A 169 -0.77 -12.72 -9.73
N CYS A 170 -1.58 -13.59 -10.34
CA CYS A 170 -2.27 -14.66 -9.63
C CYS A 170 -1.31 -15.74 -9.09
N GLN A 171 -0.26 -16.08 -9.85
CA GLN A 171 0.77 -17.02 -9.39
C GLN A 171 1.61 -16.42 -8.25
N LEU A 172 1.97 -15.13 -8.32
CA LEU A 172 2.65 -14.44 -7.23
C LEU A 172 1.78 -14.41 -5.96
N HIS A 173 0.49 -14.10 -6.08
CA HIS A 173 -0.45 -14.18 -4.95
C HIS A 173 -0.59 -15.60 -4.40
N HIS A 174 -0.51 -16.63 -5.24
CA HIS A 174 -0.44 -18.02 -4.74
C HIS A 174 0.80 -18.26 -3.88
N VAL A 175 1.98 -17.79 -4.30
CA VAL A 175 3.21 -17.93 -3.50
C VAL A 175 3.12 -17.11 -2.21
N VAL A 176 2.56 -15.90 -2.24
CA VAL A 176 2.30 -15.08 -1.04
C VAL A 176 1.40 -15.81 -0.04
N TYR A 177 0.31 -16.40 -0.52
CA TYR A 177 -0.59 -17.23 0.29
C TYR A 177 0.15 -18.40 0.96
N CYS A 178 0.98 -19.13 0.21
CA CYS A 178 1.80 -20.20 0.76
C CYS A 178 2.73 -19.68 1.85
N PHE A 179 3.35 -18.53 1.61
CA PHE A 179 4.32 -17.93 2.52
C PHE A 179 3.68 -17.46 3.82
N MET A 180 2.47 -16.88 3.77
CA MET A 180 1.73 -16.49 4.96
C MET A 180 1.40 -17.70 5.85
N ILE A 181 1.00 -18.82 5.26
CA ILE A 181 0.75 -20.08 6.01
C ILE A 181 2.06 -20.67 6.53
N ALA A 182 3.14 -20.66 5.73
CA ALA A 182 4.47 -21.10 6.16
C ALA A 182 4.95 -20.29 7.38
N TYR A 183 4.73 -18.97 7.35
CA TYR A 183 5.03 -18.06 8.46
C TYR A 183 4.17 -18.34 9.70
N GLY A 184 2.86 -18.58 9.53
CA GLY A 184 1.98 -18.93 10.64
C GLY A 184 2.32 -20.27 11.30
N THR A 185 2.72 -21.26 10.50
CA THR A 185 2.99 -22.63 10.95
C THR A 185 4.44 -22.91 11.34
N GLN A 186 5.30 -21.88 11.31
CA GLN A 186 6.75 -21.98 11.58
C GLN A 186 7.45 -23.01 10.68
N ARG A 187 7.14 -22.97 9.38
CA ARG A 187 7.73 -23.83 8.36
C ARG A 187 8.51 -22.98 7.35
N THR A 188 9.72 -23.38 7.01
CA THR A 188 10.48 -22.77 5.92
C THR A 188 9.75 -23.02 4.60
N LEU A 189 9.45 -21.96 3.85
CA LEU A 189 8.85 -22.06 2.53
C LEU A 189 9.89 -22.61 1.54
N ILE A 190 9.55 -23.71 0.89
CA ILE A 190 10.27 -24.28 -0.25
C ILE A 190 9.42 -24.05 -1.49
N LEU A 191 9.97 -23.31 -2.47
CA LEU A 191 9.27 -22.96 -3.69
C LEU A 191 9.69 -23.90 -4.83
N GLU A 192 8.76 -24.71 -5.31
CA GLU A 192 8.95 -25.52 -6.51
C GLU A 192 8.54 -24.70 -7.75
N SER A 193 9.53 -24.33 -8.56
CA SER A 193 9.35 -23.49 -9.74
C SER A 193 9.82 -24.10 -11.05
N GLN A 194 10.22 -25.37 -11.08
CA GLN A 194 10.57 -26.03 -12.33
C GLN A 194 9.38 -26.04 -13.30
N ASN A 195 9.68 -25.94 -14.60
CA ASN A 195 8.68 -25.89 -15.67
C ASN A 195 7.69 -24.73 -15.52
N TRP A 196 8.12 -23.62 -14.92
CA TRP A 196 7.28 -22.46 -14.79
C TRP A 196 6.95 -21.88 -16.16
N ARG A 197 5.65 -21.70 -16.43
CA ARG A 197 5.13 -21.27 -17.75
C ARG A 197 5.73 -19.96 -18.27
N TYR A 198 6.19 -19.09 -17.37
CA TYR A 198 6.80 -17.82 -17.71
C TYR A 198 8.32 -17.91 -17.92
N ALA A 199 8.99 -18.83 -17.23
CA ALA A 199 10.42 -19.07 -17.32
C ALA A 199 10.71 -20.53 -16.92
N THR A 200 11.03 -21.40 -17.87
CA THR A 200 11.16 -22.85 -17.59
C THR A 200 12.29 -23.17 -16.62
N GLY A 201 13.30 -22.29 -16.55
CA GLY A 201 14.39 -22.32 -15.55
C GLY A 201 13.94 -22.03 -14.11
N GLY A 202 12.73 -21.52 -13.91
CA GLY A 202 12.11 -21.32 -12.60
C GLY A 202 12.21 -19.90 -12.05
N TRP A 203 11.96 -19.78 -10.75
CA TRP A 203 11.85 -18.50 -10.03
C TRP A 203 13.17 -17.72 -10.06
N GLU A 204 14.27 -18.44 -9.90
CA GLU A 204 15.62 -17.90 -9.82
C GLU A 204 16.10 -17.27 -11.12
N THR A 205 15.39 -17.49 -12.24
CA THR A 205 15.62 -16.75 -13.48
C THR A 205 15.55 -15.25 -13.22
N VAL A 206 14.55 -14.77 -12.46
CA VAL A 206 14.28 -13.33 -12.26
C VAL A 206 14.47 -12.84 -10.82
N PHE A 207 14.18 -13.66 -9.82
CA PHE A 207 14.21 -13.27 -8.41
C PHE A 207 15.25 -14.08 -7.63
N LYS A 208 15.66 -13.56 -6.46
CA LYS A 208 16.51 -14.31 -5.54
C LYS A 208 15.77 -15.56 -5.02
N PRO A 209 16.50 -16.64 -4.69
CA PRO A 209 15.88 -17.79 -4.03
C PRO A 209 15.19 -17.37 -2.73
N VAL A 210 14.13 -18.07 -2.37
CA VAL A 210 13.32 -17.77 -1.17
C VAL A 210 14.11 -18.03 0.13
N SER A 211 15.18 -18.80 0.07
CA SER A 211 16.10 -19.10 1.17
C SER A 211 17.53 -19.16 0.64
N ASP A 212 18.49 -18.70 1.44
CA ASP A 212 19.93 -18.81 1.13
C ASP A 212 20.53 -20.13 1.68
N THR A 213 19.84 -20.78 2.63
CA THR A 213 20.38 -21.95 3.38
C THR A 213 19.52 -23.20 3.27
N CYS A 214 18.27 -23.09 2.81
CA CYS A 214 17.34 -24.21 2.74
C CYS A 214 16.38 -24.10 1.55
N THR A 215 16.81 -24.64 0.41
CA THR A 215 16.01 -24.75 -0.82
C THR A 215 15.62 -26.20 -1.15
N ASP A 216 16.14 -27.16 -0.38
CA ASP A 216 15.91 -28.58 -0.59
C ASP A 216 14.62 -29.06 0.08
N ARG A 217 13.86 -29.92 -0.63
CA ARG A 217 12.56 -30.44 -0.19
C ARG A 217 12.64 -31.71 0.66
N THR A 218 13.82 -32.29 0.88
CA THR A 218 13.93 -33.58 1.60
C THR A 218 13.56 -33.44 3.08
N GLY A 219 13.05 -34.53 3.65
CA GLY A 219 12.74 -34.64 5.07
C GLY A 219 12.41 -36.09 5.42
N ALA A 220 12.38 -36.39 6.71
CA ALA A 220 12.06 -37.72 7.25
C ALA A 220 10.61 -38.14 6.98
N SER A 221 9.69 -37.17 6.86
CA SER A 221 8.28 -37.40 6.55
C SER A 221 7.72 -36.31 5.65
N THR A 222 6.92 -36.71 4.67
CA THR A 222 6.24 -35.82 3.72
C THR A 222 4.76 -36.18 3.64
N GLY A 223 3.90 -35.18 3.60
CA GLY A 223 2.46 -35.37 3.44
C GLY A 223 1.77 -34.16 2.81
N HIS A 224 0.56 -34.35 2.31
CA HIS A 224 -0.29 -33.24 1.89
C HIS A 224 -0.89 -32.54 3.11
N TRP A 225 -1.18 -31.25 2.98
CA TRP A 225 -1.89 -30.48 4.00
C TRP A 225 -3.16 -31.20 4.47
N SER A 226 -3.24 -31.47 5.77
CA SER A 226 -4.40 -32.08 6.42
C SER A 226 -4.88 -31.28 7.64
N GLY A 227 -4.25 -30.13 7.90
CA GLY A 227 -4.55 -29.21 8.99
C GLY A 227 -3.44 -29.18 10.02
N GLU A 228 -3.14 -27.99 10.55
CA GLU A 228 -1.97 -27.75 11.43
C GLU A 228 -1.84 -28.73 12.61
N ALA A 229 -2.96 -29.12 13.23
CA ALA A 229 -2.97 -30.08 14.33
C ALA A 229 -2.60 -31.51 13.89
N ASN A 230 -3.07 -31.94 12.73
CA ASN A 230 -2.80 -33.26 12.15
C ASN A 230 -1.37 -33.34 11.60
N ASP A 231 -0.87 -32.22 11.08
CA ASP A 231 0.42 -32.10 10.42
C ASP A 231 1.58 -31.80 11.39
N ARG A 232 1.36 -31.92 12.71
CA ARG A 232 2.34 -31.51 13.74
C ARG A 232 3.68 -32.23 13.58
N ASP A 233 3.65 -33.55 13.41
CA ASP A 233 4.83 -34.42 13.35
C ASP A 233 5.33 -34.68 11.90
N VAL A 234 4.68 -34.09 10.90
CA VAL A 234 5.09 -34.18 9.51
C VAL A 234 6.14 -33.10 9.22
N GLN A 235 7.32 -33.50 8.75
CA GLN A 235 8.41 -32.55 8.52
C GLN A 235 8.15 -31.67 7.30
N VAL A 236 7.69 -32.24 6.19
CA VAL A 236 7.47 -31.54 4.92
C VAL A 236 6.00 -31.62 4.53
N ILE A 237 5.35 -30.47 4.39
CA ILE A 237 3.94 -30.38 4.02
C ILE A 237 3.77 -29.79 2.63
N GLU A 238 3.07 -30.50 1.74
CA GLU A 238 2.67 -30.00 0.44
C GLU A 238 1.35 -29.23 0.54
N LEU A 239 1.40 -27.92 0.26
CA LEU A 239 0.24 -27.05 0.36
C LEU A 239 -0.46 -26.91 -1.01
N PRO A 240 -1.78 -27.18 -1.10
CA PRO A 240 -2.52 -27.00 -2.35
C PRO A 240 -2.80 -25.51 -2.62
N ILE A 241 -3.33 -25.22 -3.82
CA ILE A 241 -3.91 -23.92 -4.11
C ILE A 241 -5.06 -23.61 -3.13
N VAL A 242 -5.26 -22.33 -2.82
CA VAL A 242 -6.25 -21.86 -1.84
C VAL A 242 -7.69 -22.33 -2.14
N ASP A 243 -8.00 -22.53 -3.42
CA ASP A 243 -9.29 -23.00 -3.95
C ASP A 243 -9.65 -24.42 -3.46
N SER A 244 -8.63 -25.25 -3.21
CA SER A 244 -8.77 -26.64 -2.75
C SER A 244 -8.26 -26.84 -1.32
N LEU A 245 -7.97 -25.76 -0.59
CA LEU A 245 -7.42 -25.83 0.76
C LEU A 245 -8.49 -26.22 1.78
N HIS A 246 -8.32 -27.39 2.40
CA HIS A 246 -9.16 -27.84 3.49
C HIS A 246 -8.37 -28.69 4.50
N PRO A 247 -8.51 -28.44 5.82
CA PRO A 247 -9.16 -27.30 6.45
C PRO A 247 -8.41 -25.98 6.20
N ARG A 248 -9.11 -24.84 6.22
CA ARG A 248 -8.48 -23.52 6.05
C ARG A 248 -7.82 -23.10 7.37
N PRO A 249 -6.50 -22.81 7.41
CA PRO A 249 -5.85 -22.28 8.60
C PRO A 249 -6.25 -20.80 8.84
N PRO A 250 -5.99 -20.26 10.04
CA PRO A 250 -6.31 -18.86 10.36
C PRO A 250 -5.37 -17.87 9.65
N TYR A 251 -4.22 -18.32 9.14
CA TYR A 251 -3.15 -17.48 8.57
C TYR A 251 -3.44 -17.01 7.13
N LEU A 252 -4.60 -16.38 6.93
CA LEU A 252 -5.08 -15.92 5.62
C LEU A 252 -5.47 -14.44 5.66
N PRO A 253 -5.32 -13.71 4.54
CA PRO A 253 -5.91 -12.38 4.41
C PRO A 253 -7.43 -12.43 4.65
N LEU A 254 -8.06 -11.35 5.11
CA LEU A 254 -7.49 -10.03 5.40
C LEU A 254 -7.04 -9.89 6.87
N ALA A 255 -6.77 -10.99 7.58
CA ALA A 255 -6.33 -10.91 8.98
C ALA A 255 -4.85 -10.51 9.10
N ILE A 256 -4.54 -9.74 10.15
CA ILE A 256 -3.17 -9.31 10.49
C ILE A 256 -2.65 -9.96 11.79
N PRO A 257 -1.34 -9.97 12.04
CA PRO A 257 -0.79 -10.44 13.31
C PRO A 257 -1.27 -9.62 14.52
N GLU A 258 -1.77 -10.31 15.55
CA GLU A 258 -2.27 -9.70 16.79
C GLU A 258 -1.20 -8.83 17.48
N ASP A 259 0.07 -9.24 17.45
CA ASP A 259 1.19 -8.49 18.06
C ASP A 259 1.53 -7.18 17.32
N LEU A 260 1.15 -7.06 16.05
CA LEU A 260 1.40 -5.89 15.22
C LEU A 260 0.17 -4.98 15.06
N ALA A 261 -1.02 -5.47 15.43
CA ALA A 261 -2.29 -4.82 15.12
C ALA A 261 -2.39 -3.38 15.64
N ASP A 262 -1.99 -3.12 16.88
CA ASP A 262 -2.06 -1.77 17.48
C ASP A 262 -1.04 -0.80 16.87
N ARG A 263 0.10 -1.31 16.41
CA ARG A 263 1.12 -0.48 15.73
C ARG A 263 0.66 -0.15 14.32
N LEU A 264 0.13 -1.13 13.60
CA LEU A 264 -0.36 -0.95 12.24
C LEU A 264 -1.59 -0.04 12.18
N GLN A 265 -2.55 -0.18 13.10
CA GLN A 265 -3.73 0.70 13.13
C GLN A 265 -3.39 2.16 13.46
N ARG A 266 -2.24 2.43 14.10
CA ARG A 266 -1.73 3.79 14.31
C ARG A 266 -0.98 4.35 13.09
N LEU A 267 -0.49 3.47 12.22
CA LEU A 267 0.39 3.83 11.12
C LEU A 267 -0.31 3.85 9.76
N HIS A 268 -1.10 2.83 9.44
CA HIS A 268 -1.51 2.47 8.08
C HIS A 268 -3.03 2.37 7.95
N GLY A 269 -3.61 3.04 6.93
CA GLY A 269 -5.06 3.07 6.70
C GLY A 269 -5.68 1.73 6.27
N ASP A 270 -4.87 0.80 5.76
CA ASP A 270 -5.28 -0.57 5.43
C ASP A 270 -4.20 -1.57 5.93
N PRO A 271 -4.24 -2.00 7.20
CA PRO A 271 -3.27 -2.96 7.73
C PRO A 271 -3.23 -4.32 6.99
N PRO A 272 -4.35 -4.89 6.52
CA PRO A 272 -4.32 -6.12 5.72
C PRO A 272 -3.41 -6.06 4.50
N VAL A 273 -3.50 -5.02 3.66
CA VAL A 273 -2.62 -4.90 2.48
C VAL A 273 -1.15 -4.67 2.89
N TRP A 274 -0.90 -3.95 3.99
CA TRP A 274 0.45 -3.80 4.52
C TRP A 274 1.06 -5.15 4.93
N TRP A 275 0.27 -6.04 5.53
CA TRP A 275 0.74 -7.37 5.92
C TRP A 275 1.07 -8.24 4.70
N VAL A 276 0.17 -8.26 3.70
CA VAL A 276 0.40 -8.94 2.42
C VAL A 276 1.67 -8.42 1.74
N SER A 277 1.87 -7.10 1.75
CA SER A 277 3.00 -6.47 1.06
C SER A 277 4.37 -6.87 1.63
N GLN A 278 4.47 -7.27 2.90
CA GLN A 278 5.75 -7.72 3.46
C GLN A 278 6.24 -9.03 2.82
N PHE A 279 5.33 -9.94 2.46
CA PHE A 279 5.68 -11.17 1.73
C PHE A 279 5.98 -10.87 0.27
N VAL A 280 5.21 -9.99 -0.36
CA VAL A 280 5.46 -9.49 -1.72
C VAL A 280 6.86 -8.85 -1.80
N LYS A 281 7.26 -8.05 -0.81
CA LYS A 281 8.58 -7.42 -0.69
C LYS A 281 9.70 -8.45 -0.65
N TYR A 282 9.57 -9.48 0.18
CA TYR A 282 10.59 -10.51 0.31
C TYR A 282 10.72 -11.36 -0.96
N LEU A 283 9.59 -11.70 -1.60
CA LEU A 283 9.58 -12.48 -2.85
C LEU A 283 10.17 -11.67 -4.01
N ASN A 284 9.80 -10.39 -4.17
CA ASN A 284 10.26 -9.54 -5.28
C ASN A 284 11.70 -9.01 -5.14
N ARG A 285 12.58 -9.70 -4.39
CA ARG A 285 14.02 -9.36 -4.35
C ARG A 285 14.64 -9.75 -5.70
N PRO A 286 15.02 -8.79 -6.56
CA PRO A 286 15.46 -9.09 -7.92
C PRO A 286 16.84 -9.74 -7.93
N GLN A 287 17.10 -10.55 -8.96
CA GLN A 287 18.47 -10.90 -9.33
C GLN A 287 19.26 -9.66 -9.75
N ALA A 288 20.59 -9.72 -9.66
CA ALA A 288 21.46 -8.57 -9.97
C ALA A 288 21.25 -8.04 -11.40
N TRP A 289 21.05 -8.93 -12.37
CA TRP A 289 20.81 -8.55 -13.77
C TRP A 289 19.45 -7.83 -13.95
N LEU A 290 18.40 -8.29 -13.27
CA LEU A 290 17.06 -7.69 -13.33
C LEU A 290 17.08 -6.31 -12.65
N LEU A 291 17.78 -6.18 -11.52
CA LEU A 291 17.96 -4.88 -10.86
C LEU A 291 18.65 -3.87 -11.80
N LYS A 292 19.68 -4.31 -12.53
CA LYS A 292 20.36 -3.48 -13.52
C LYS A 292 19.41 -3.08 -14.66
N GLU A 293 18.63 -4.03 -15.18
CA GLU A 293 17.62 -3.74 -16.21
C GLU A 293 16.58 -2.72 -15.72
N MET A 294 16.07 -2.84 -14.49
CA MET A 294 15.14 -1.87 -13.91
C MET A 294 15.75 -0.46 -13.86
N GLN A 295 17.02 -0.33 -13.50
CA GLN A 295 17.74 0.96 -13.47
C GLN A 295 17.96 1.54 -14.87
N GLU A 296 18.36 0.69 -15.82
CA GLU A 296 18.55 1.06 -17.23
C GLU A 296 17.22 1.50 -17.86
N ALA A 297 16.13 0.77 -17.60
CA ALA A 297 14.78 1.11 -18.05
C ALA A 297 14.28 2.43 -17.44
N THR A 298 14.52 2.66 -16.15
CA THR A 298 14.18 3.93 -15.48
C THR A 298 14.79 5.12 -16.20
N THR A 299 16.08 5.01 -16.54
CA THR A 299 16.82 6.06 -17.25
C THR A 299 16.33 6.21 -18.68
N LYS A 300 16.18 5.09 -19.41
CA LYS A 300 15.77 5.06 -20.82
C LYS A 300 14.37 5.63 -21.05
N LEU A 301 13.44 5.33 -20.14
CA LEU A 301 12.06 5.82 -20.20
C LEU A 301 11.92 7.26 -19.70
N GLY A 302 12.96 7.83 -19.08
CA GLY A 302 12.89 9.15 -18.46
C GLY A 302 11.89 9.21 -17.30
N PHE A 303 11.73 8.10 -16.56
CA PHE A 303 10.76 8.01 -15.47
C PHE A 303 11.13 9.00 -14.35
N LYS A 304 10.24 9.96 -14.08
CA LYS A 304 10.43 11.03 -13.08
C LYS A 304 9.12 11.51 -12.48
N HIS A 305 9.20 12.01 -11.25
CA HIS A 305 8.08 12.58 -10.50
C HIS A 305 7.83 14.06 -10.83
N PRO A 306 6.59 14.56 -10.69
CA PRO A 306 5.38 13.80 -10.38
C PRO A 306 4.90 12.96 -11.57
N ILE A 307 4.36 11.76 -11.29
CA ILE A 307 3.84 10.81 -12.29
C ILE A 307 2.71 9.98 -11.69
N ILE A 308 1.65 9.75 -12.48
CA ILE A 308 0.52 8.89 -12.11
C ILE A 308 0.60 7.60 -12.92
N GLY A 309 0.43 6.46 -12.25
CA GLY A 309 0.40 5.15 -12.90
C GLY A 309 -1.00 4.84 -13.38
N VAL A 310 -1.12 4.42 -14.64
CA VAL A 310 -2.38 3.97 -15.23
C VAL A 310 -2.18 2.56 -15.76
N HIS A 311 -2.98 1.63 -15.26
CA HIS A 311 -2.99 0.26 -15.74
C HIS A 311 -4.34 -0.07 -16.37
N VAL A 312 -4.34 -0.25 -17.70
CA VAL A 312 -5.53 -0.59 -18.48
C VAL A 312 -5.43 -2.04 -18.92
N ARG A 313 -6.36 -2.88 -18.44
CA ARG A 313 -6.43 -4.30 -18.80
C ARG A 313 -7.61 -4.52 -19.75
N ARG A 314 -7.33 -5.01 -20.97
CA ARG A 314 -8.35 -5.32 -21.98
C ARG A 314 -8.36 -6.83 -22.28
N THR A 315 -7.62 -7.23 -23.32
CA THR A 315 -7.63 -8.54 -24.02
C THR A 315 -8.62 -9.60 -23.49
N ASP A 316 -8.15 -10.65 -22.81
CA ASP A 316 -8.93 -11.82 -22.37
C ASP A 316 -9.81 -11.59 -21.14
N LYS A 317 -9.72 -10.41 -20.51
CA LYS A 317 -10.47 -10.10 -19.29
C LYS A 317 -11.81 -9.45 -19.57
N VAL A 318 -11.94 -8.74 -20.69
CA VAL A 318 -13.19 -8.11 -21.10
C VAL A 318 -14.24 -9.18 -21.41
N GLY A 319 -15.35 -9.15 -20.67
CA GLY A 319 -16.49 -10.05 -20.86
C GLY A 319 -16.42 -11.38 -20.11
N THR A 320 -15.34 -11.63 -19.36
CA THR A 320 -15.19 -12.82 -18.49
C THR A 320 -15.03 -12.43 -17.02
N GLU A 321 -14.07 -11.57 -16.73
CA GLU A 321 -13.68 -11.19 -15.36
C GLU A 321 -13.78 -9.69 -15.09
N ALA A 322 -13.83 -8.84 -16.13
CA ALA A 322 -13.94 -7.40 -16.00
C ALA A 322 -14.71 -6.78 -17.18
N ALA A 323 -15.16 -5.53 -17.00
CA ALA A 323 -15.75 -4.73 -18.07
C ALA A 323 -14.67 -4.04 -18.92
N PHE A 324 -15.03 -3.64 -20.15
CA PHE A 324 -14.22 -2.72 -20.93
C PHE A 324 -14.38 -1.31 -20.36
N HIS A 325 -13.25 -0.64 -20.09
CA HIS A 325 -13.23 0.76 -19.69
C HIS A 325 -12.47 1.58 -20.75
N PRO A 326 -13.08 2.63 -21.32
CA PRO A 326 -12.41 3.56 -22.22
C PRO A 326 -11.35 4.38 -21.46
N ILE A 327 -10.35 4.90 -22.18
CA ILE A 327 -9.22 5.62 -21.55
C ILE A 327 -9.67 6.88 -20.80
N GLU A 328 -10.77 7.49 -21.24
CA GLU A 328 -11.42 8.64 -20.63
C GLU A 328 -11.80 8.41 -19.16
N GLU A 329 -12.32 7.22 -18.82
CA GLU A 329 -12.69 6.90 -17.44
C GLU A 329 -11.48 6.94 -16.51
N TYR A 330 -10.33 6.41 -16.95
CA TYR A 330 -9.08 6.50 -16.19
C TYR A 330 -8.60 7.95 -16.09
N MET A 331 -8.62 8.67 -17.20
CA MET A 331 -7.99 10.00 -17.30
C MET A 331 -8.75 11.08 -16.51
N VAL A 332 -10.04 10.91 -16.23
CA VAL A 332 -10.78 11.79 -15.30
C VAL A 332 -10.13 11.77 -13.91
N HIS A 333 -9.81 10.59 -13.39
CA HIS A 333 -9.17 10.45 -12.07
C HIS A 333 -7.70 10.87 -12.07
N VAL A 334 -7.00 10.67 -13.19
CA VAL A 334 -5.64 11.20 -13.38
C VAL A 334 -5.63 12.73 -13.31
N GLU A 335 -6.55 13.38 -14.02
CA GLU A 335 -6.65 14.85 -14.03
C GLU A 335 -7.03 15.39 -12.65
N ASP A 336 -8.04 14.81 -12.00
CA ASP A 336 -8.45 15.21 -10.65
C ASP A 336 -7.30 15.09 -9.64
N HIS A 337 -6.53 14.00 -9.70
CA HIS A 337 -5.39 13.82 -8.83
C HIS A 337 -4.24 14.80 -9.16
N TYR A 338 -4.00 15.13 -10.43
CA TYR A 338 -3.04 16.19 -10.79
C TYR A 338 -3.45 17.56 -10.26
N GLN A 339 -4.75 17.87 -10.26
CA GLN A 339 -5.26 19.10 -9.65
C GLN A 339 -5.04 19.12 -8.14
N SER A 340 -5.17 17.96 -7.46
CA SER A 340 -4.80 17.82 -6.05
C SER A 340 -3.29 17.99 -5.81
N LEU A 341 -2.44 17.32 -6.61
CA LEU A 341 -0.98 17.46 -6.52
C LEU A 341 -0.51 18.90 -6.69
N ALA A 342 -1.07 19.63 -7.65
CA ALA A 342 -0.71 21.01 -7.92
C ALA A 342 -0.96 21.97 -6.74
N GLN A 343 -1.82 21.61 -5.77
CA GLN A 343 -2.03 22.40 -4.55
C GLN A 343 -0.91 22.25 -3.52
N ARG A 344 -0.13 21.16 -3.58
CA ARG A 344 0.90 20.83 -2.58
C ARG A 344 2.32 20.77 -3.15
N MET A 345 2.47 20.72 -4.46
CA MET A 345 3.78 20.68 -5.11
C MET A 345 3.75 21.28 -6.52
N HIS A 346 4.91 21.70 -7.01
CA HIS A 346 5.06 22.15 -8.37
C HIS A 346 4.92 20.96 -9.35
N VAL A 347 3.99 21.08 -10.31
CA VAL A 347 3.80 20.12 -11.40
C VAL A 347 4.36 20.73 -12.67
N ASP A 348 5.58 20.35 -13.03
CA ASP A 348 6.27 20.85 -14.23
C ASP A 348 5.66 20.26 -15.52
N LYS A 349 5.24 19.00 -15.48
CA LYS A 349 4.53 18.30 -16.56
C LYS A 349 3.63 17.21 -15.99
N LYS A 350 2.45 17.04 -16.57
CA LYS A 350 1.54 15.94 -16.23
C LYS A 350 2.00 14.65 -16.91
N ARG A 351 2.65 13.76 -16.17
CA ARG A 351 3.19 12.48 -16.67
C ARG A 351 2.27 11.31 -16.33
N VAL A 352 2.14 10.37 -17.26
CA VAL A 352 1.42 9.12 -17.03
C VAL A 352 2.33 7.95 -17.37
N TYR A 353 2.56 7.05 -16.42
CA TYR A 353 3.10 5.73 -16.74
C TYR A 353 1.94 4.83 -17.18
N LEU A 354 1.90 4.46 -18.47
CA LEU A 354 0.83 3.65 -19.03
C LEU A 354 1.29 2.20 -19.21
N ALA A 355 0.74 1.29 -18.40
CA ALA A 355 0.84 -0.15 -18.56
C ALA A 355 -0.44 -0.70 -19.18
N THR A 356 -0.32 -1.48 -20.25
CA THR A 356 -1.48 -2.02 -20.97
C THR A 356 -1.11 -3.28 -21.74
N ASP A 357 -2.06 -4.18 -21.90
CA ASP A 357 -1.97 -5.34 -22.78
C ASP A 357 -2.55 -5.08 -24.19
N ASP A 358 -3.02 -3.86 -24.44
CA ASP A 358 -3.47 -3.37 -25.73
C ASP A 358 -2.42 -2.42 -26.34
N PRO A 359 -1.68 -2.85 -27.38
CA PRO A 359 -0.61 -2.05 -27.98
C PRO A 359 -1.10 -0.83 -28.77
N SER A 360 -2.41 -0.73 -29.07
CA SER A 360 -2.99 0.42 -29.77
C SER A 360 -3.27 1.61 -28.85
N LEU A 361 -3.43 1.35 -27.55
CA LEU A 361 -3.87 2.33 -26.56
C LEU A 361 -2.90 3.49 -26.36
N LEU A 362 -1.59 3.26 -26.49
CA LEU A 362 -0.59 4.32 -26.31
C LEU A 362 -0.76 5.43 -27.35
N GLN A 363 -1.03 5.07 -28.60
CA GLN A 363 -1.24 6.06 -29.66
C GLN A 363 -2.57 6.79 -29.48
N GLU A 364 -3.62 6.08 -29.07
CA GLU A 364 -4.92 6.66 -28.72
C GLU A 364 -4.79 7.70 -27.60
N ALA A 365 -4.12 7.34 -26.50
CA ALA A 365 -3.94 8.20 -25.33
C ALA A 365 -3.14 9.47 -25.67
N LYS A 366 -2.04 9.34 -26.43
CA LYS A 366 -1.25 10.49 -26.89
C LYS A 366 -2.04 11.43 -27.81
N SER A 367 -2.94 10.88 -28.63
CA SER A 367 -3.80 11.67 -29.51
C SER A 367 -4.87 12.45 -28.74
N LYS A 368 -5.52 11.80 -27.77
CA LYS A 368 -6.60 12.40 -26.98
C LYS A 368 -6.12 13.37 -25.91
N TYR A 369 -4.91 13.18 -25.37
CA TYR A 369 -4.36 13.96 -24.26
C TYR A 369 -2.98 14.55 -24.61
N PRO A 370 -2.89 15.49 -25.56
CA PRO A 370 -1.62 16.06 -26.02
C PRO A 370 -0.85 16.85 -24.94
N ASP A 371 -1.54 17.32 -23.90
CA ASP A 371 -0.92 18.04 -22.78
C ASP A 371 -0.15 17.12 -21.83
N TYR A 372 -0.38 15.81 -21.91
CA TYR A 372 0.23 14.79 -21.07
C TYR A 372 1.48 14.18 -21.69
N GLU A 373 2.46 13.85 -20.85
CA GLU A 373 3.63 13.08 -21.23
C GLU A 373 3.40 11.60 -20.86
N PHE A 374 3.10 10.76 -21.86
CA PHE A 374 2.94 9.32 -21.65
C PHE A 374 4.28 8.59 -21.73
N ILE A 375 4.65 7.97 -20.61
CA ILE A 375 5.79 7.08 -20.46
C ILE A 375 5.26 5.64 -20.53
N SER A 376 5.75 4.86 -21.49
CA SER A 376 5.32 3.48 -21.70
C SER A 376 6.33 2.78 -22.61
N ASP A 377 6.59 1.50 -22.39
CA ASP A 377 7.30 0.65 -23.35
C ASP A 377 6.28 -0.16 -24.16
N ASN A 378 5.93 0.32 -25.36
CA ASN A 378 4.91 -0.35 -26.18
C ASN A 378 5.31 -1.77 -26.62
N SER A 379 6.61 -2.11 -26.58
CA SER A 379 7.06 -3.48 -26.86
C SER A 379 6.63 -4.46 -25.76
N ILE A 380 6.50 -3.99 -24.52
CA ILE A 380 5.93 -4.77 -23.41
C ILE A 380 4.46 -5.06 -23.68
N SER A 381 3.68 -4.07 -24.13
CA SER A 381 2.27 -4.24 -24.49
C SER A 381 2.07 -5.32 -25.56
N TRP A 382 2.93 -5.32 -26.59
CA TRP A 382 2.93 -6.37 -27.62
C TRP A 382 3.27 -7.76 -27.04
N SER A 383 4.23 -7.84 -26.11
CA SER A 383 4.63 -9.10 -25.50
C SER A 383 3.56 -9.70 -24.57
N ALA A 384 2.66 -8.87 -24.03
CA ALA A 384 1.57 -9.28 -23.14
C ALA A 384 0.38 -9.92 -23.88
N GLY A 385 0.34 -9.81 -25.21
CA GLY A 385 -0.67 -10.45 -26.07
C GLY A 385 -0.67 -11.98 -25.93
N LEU A 386 -1.84 -12.60 -26.13
CA LEU A 386 -2.08 -14.02 -25.85
C LEU A 386 -1.07 -14.99 -26.48
N HIS A 387 -0.53 -14.65 -27.65
CA HIS A 387 0.44 -15.48 -28.37
C HIS A 387 1.84 -15.54 -27.72
N ASN A 388 2.26 -14.48 -27.00
CA ASN A 388 3.61 -14.35 -26.45
C ASN A 388 3.65 -14.25 -24.92
N ARG A 389 2.49 -14.26 -24.27
CA ARG A 389 2.32 -13.98 -22.83
C ARG A 389 3.12 -14.89 -21.90
N TYR A 390 3.27 -16.16 -22.24
CA TYR A 390 3.94 -17.15 -21.40
C TYR A 390 5.37 -17.38 -21.90
N THR A 391 6.16 -16.32 -21.83
CA THR A 391 7.58 -16.29 -22.23
C THR A 391 8.39 -15.45 -21.24
N GLU A 392 9.70 -15.68 -21.18
CA GLU A 392 10.59 -14.91 -20.30
C GLU A 392 10.61 -13.42 -20.65
N ASN A 393 10.46 -13.07 -21.93
CA ASN A 393 10.37 -11.68 -22.36
C ASN A 393 9.09 -11.00 -21.83
N SER A 394 7.95 -11.69 -21.91
CA SER A 394 6.69 -11.16 -21.35
C SER A 394 6.73 -11.10 -19.83
N LEU A 395 7.38 -12.06 -19.17
CA LEU A 395 7.63 -12.03 -17.72
C LEU A 395 8.41 -10.79 -17.30
N ARG A 396 9.52 -10.50 -17.99
CA ARG A 396 10.31 -9.28 -17.74
C ARG A 396 9.47 -8.03 -17.94
N GLY A 397 8.68 -8.00 -19.02
CA GLY A 397 7.77 -6.90 -19.32
C GLY A 397 6.78 -6.61 -18.19
N VAL A 398 6.03 -7.63 -17.72
CA VAL A 398 5.05 -7.44 -16.64
C VAL A 398 5.70 -7.08 -15.30
N ILE A 399 6.91 -7.60 -15.02
CA ILE A 399 7.67 -7.21 -13.82
C ILE A 399 8.06 -5.73 -13.88
N LEU A 400 8.52 -5.23 -15.03
CA LEU A 400 8.85 -3.82 -15.23
C LEU A 400 7.61 -2.92 -15.12
N ASP A 401 6.49 -3.31 -15.73
CA ASP A 401 5.24 -2.56 -15.61
C ASP A 401 4.78 -2.44 -14.15
N ILE A 402 4.75 -3.55 -13.42
CA ILE A 402 4.41 -3.56 -11.99
C ILE A 402 5.39 -2.70 -11.19
N HIS A 403 6.69 -2.77 -11.48
CA HIS A 403 7.71 -1.96 -10.83
C HIS A 403 7.44 -0.46 -11.00
N PHE A 404 7.20 0.01 -12.23
CA PHE A 404 6.96 1.42 -12.49
C PHE A 404 5.60 1.89 -11.96
N LEU A 405 4.55 1.08 -12.10
CA LEU A 405 3.22 1.37 -11.52
C LEU A 405 3.32 1.57 -10.00
N SER A 406 4.01 0.67 -9.30
CA SER A 406 4.17 0.71 -7.83
C SER A 406 4.91 1.95 -7.33
N ARG A 407 5.75 2.55 -8.19
CA ARG A 407 6.58 3.70 -7.86
C ARG A 407 5.93 5.02 -8.20
N THR A 408 4.73 5.05 -8.77
CA THR A 408 4.06 6.31 -9.12
C THR A 408 3.50 7.03 -7.89
N ASN A 409 3.16 8.32 -8.03
CA ASN A 409 2.57 9.11 -6.95
C ASN A 409 1.13 8.69 -6.61
N PHE A 410 0.45 8.05 -7.55
CA PHE A 410 -0.94 7.60 -7.45
C PHE A 410 -1.22 6.56 -8.55
N LEU A 411 -2.10 5.60 -8.27
CA LEU A 411 -2.42 4.50 -9.18
C LEU A 411 -3.89 4.52 -9.62
N VAL A 412 -4.16 4.59 -10.93
CA VAL A 412 -5.51 4.48 -11.49
C VAL A 412 -5.62 3.20 -12.30
N CYS A 413 -6.53 2.30 -11.93
CA CYS A 413 -6.65 1.01 -12.59
C CYS A 413 -7.98 0.31 -12.31
N THR A 414 -8.07 -0.97 -12.66
CA THR A 414 -9.08 -1.91 -12.16
C THR A 414 -8.46 -2.87 -11.15
N PHE A 415 -9.00 -2.93 -9.93
CA PHE A 415 -8.58 -3.88 -8.91
C PHE A 415 -9.13 -5.29 -9.16
N SER A 416 -9.99 -5.52 -10.14
CA SER A 416 -10.22 -6.88 -10.67
C SER A 416 -8.93 -7.51 -11.21
N SER A 417 -7.99 -6.70 -11.74
CA SER A 417 -6.69 -7.17 -12.24
C SER A 417 -5.67 -7.42 -11.12
N GLN A 418 -5.14 -8.64 -11.08
CA GLN A 418 -4.06 -9.00 -10.14
C GLN A 418 -2.79 -8.15 -10.36
N VAL A 419 -2.52 -7.71 -11.60
CA VAL A 419 -1.36 -6.86 -11.91
C VAL A 419 -1.43 -5.55 -11.14
N CYS A 420 -2.60 -4.91 -11.13
CA CYS A 420 -2.75 -3.65 -10.40
C CYS A 420 -2.66 -3.87 -8.88
N ARG A 421 -3.28 -4.94 -8.36
CA ARG A 421 -3.21 -5.26 -6.93
C ARG A 421 -1.77 -5.51 -6.46
N VAL A 422 -0.96 -6.22 -7.26
CA VAL A 422 0.46 -6.41 -6.95
C VAL A 422 1.23 -5.09 -6.96
N ALA A 423 0.99 -4.21 -7.94
CA ALA A 423 1.63 -2.90 -7.96
C ALA A 423 1.23 -2.05 -6.73
N TYR A 424 -0.04 -2.09 -6.35
CA TYR A 424 -0.56 -1.44 -5.15
C TYR A 424 0.03 -2.02 -3.86
N GLU A 425 0.18 -3.35 -3.76
CA GLU A 425 0.84 -4.01 -2.62
C GLU A 425 2.30 -3.58 -2.51
N ILE A 426 3.05 -3.56 -3.61
CA ILE A 426 4.44 -3.10 -3.62
C ILE A 426 4.52 -1.62 -3.21
N MET A 427 3.58 -0.78 -3.65
CA MET A 427 3.52 0.64 -3.30
C MET A 427 3.46 0.86 -1.77
N GLN A 428 2.79 -0.04 -1.03
CA GLN A 428 2.74 0.04 0.45
C GLN A 428 4.10 -0.12 1.13
N THR A 429 5.10 -0.63 0.40
CA THR A 429 6.47 -0.82 0.93
C THR A 429 7.39 0.36 0.65
N LEU A 430 6.90 1.34 -0.13
CA LEU A 430 7.66 2.50 -0.61
C LEU A 430 7.27 3.80 0.11
N HIS A 431 6.18 3.78 0.88
CA HIS A 431 5.65 4.92 1.63
C HIS A 431 5.23 4.49 3.04
N PRO A 432 5.14 5.42 4.01
CA PRO A 432 4.68 5.10 5.35
C PRO A 432 3.23 4.60 5.39
N ASP A 433 2.37 5.23 4.59
CA ASP A 433 0.99 4.84 4.35
C ASP A 433 0.58 5.30 2.94
N ALA A 434 0.45 4.35 2.02
CA ALA A 434 -0.04 4.57 0.66
C ALA A 434 -1.40 3.89 0.44
N SER A 435 -2.12 3.58 1.52
CA SER A 435 -3.40 2.87 1.44
C SER A 435 -4.43 3.63 0.60
N SER A 436 -4.37 4.96 0.59
CA SER A 436 -5.28 5.81 -0.20
C SER A 436 -4.72 6.24 -1.57
N TYR A 437 -3.53 5.77 -1.99
CA TYR A 437 -2.86 6.24 -3.21
C TYR A 437 -3.33 5.51 -4.47
N PHE A 438 -4.64 5.28 -4.57
CA PHE A 438 -5.23 4.64 -5.72
C PHE A 438 -6.65 5.16 -6.03
N TYR A 439 -7.09 4.92 -7.26
CA TYR A 439 -8.48 4.90 -7.64
C TYR A 439 -8.74 3.66 -8.50
N SER A 440 -9.68 2.81 -8.05
CA SER A 440 -10.11 1.63 -8.80
C SER A 440 -11.41 1.93 -9.52
N LEU A 441 -11.51 1.57 -10.81
CA LEU A 441 -12.74 1.73 -11.58
C LEU A 441 -13.80 0.66 -11.26
N ASP A 442 -13.41 -0.41 -10.57
CA ASP A 442 -14.28 -1.54 -10.28
C ASP A 442 -14.19 -1.98 -8.80
N ASP A 443 -13.44 -3.04 -8.50
CA ASP A 443 -13.41 -3.69 -7.20
C ASP A 443 -12.72 -2.80 -6.16
N ILE A 444 -13.07 -3.02 -4.89
CA ILE A 444 -12.23 -2.64 -3.75
C ILE A 444 -10.99 -3.55 -3.69
N TYR A 445 -10.01 -3.25 -2.83
CA TYR A 445 -8.90 -4.17 -2.63
C TYR A 445 -9.39 -5.52 -2.11
N TYR A 446 -8.87 -6.60 -2.70
CA TYR A 446 -9.09 -7.95 -2.22
C TYR A 446 -7.91 -8.86 -2.54
N PHE A 447 -7.78 -9.92 -1.76
CA PHE A 447 -6.84 -11.00 -1.99
C PHE A 447 -7.62 -12.29 -2.34
N GLY A 448 -7.26 -12.94 -3.44
CA GLY A 448 -7.96 -14.14 -3.91
C GLY A 448 -7.90 -15.28 -2.88
N GLY A 449 -9.07 -15.75 -2.44
CA GLY A 449 -9.16 -16.78 -1.39
C GLY A 449 -9.08 -16.25 0.04
N GLN A 450 -9.21 -14.94 0.25
CA GLN A 450 -9.35 -14.32 1.58
C GLN A 450 -10.54 -14.87 2.39
N ASN A 451 -10.48 -14.70 3.69
CA ASN A 451 -11.65 -14.84 4.56
C ASN A 451 -12.63 -13.68 4.32
N ALA A 452 -13.84 -13.79 4.89
CA ALA A 452 -14.88 -12.79 4.72
C ALA A 452 -14.42 -11.37 5.10
N HIS A 453 -14.53 -10.43 4.16
CA HIS A 453 -14.31 -9.00 4.41
C HIS A 453 -15.54 -8.42 5.09
N ASN A 454 -15.37 -7.97 6.33
CA ASN A 454 -16.47 -7.42 7.12
C ASN A 454 -16.22 -5.96 7.51
N GLN A 455 -17.32 -5.24 7.63
CA GLN A 455 -17.40 -3.91 8.20
C GLN A 455 -18.40 -3.90 9.35
N ILE A 456 -18.33 -2.88 10.20
CA ILE A 456 -19.26 -2.66 11.31
C ILE A 456 -20.04 -1.38 11.04
N ALA A 457 -21.36 -1.45 11.05
CA ALA A 457 -22.21 -0.27 10.98
C ALA A 457 -21.97 0.64 12.21
N ILE A 458 -21.71 1.92 11.96
CA ILE A 458 -21.47 2.95 13.01
C ILE A 458 -22.61 3.96 13.10
N TYR A 459 -23.40 4.11 12.03
CA TYR A 459 -24.59 4.95 12.00
C TYR A 459 -25.79 4.17 11.48
N PRO A 460 -27.00 4.45 11.99
CA PRO A 460 -28.20 3.79 11.49
C PRO A 460 -28.52 4.21 10.05
N HIS A 461 -29.18 3.34 9.31
CA HIS A 461 -29.70 3.63 7.97
C HIS A 461 -31.07 3.01 7.79
N GLN A 462 -32.04 3.85 7.45
CA GLN A 462 -33.33 3.42 6.94
C GLN A 462 -33.27 3.39 5.41
N SER A 463 -33.67 2.26 4.83
CA SER A 463 -33.75 2.07 3.38
C SER A 463 -34.66 3.13 2.74
N ARG A 464 -34.18 3.80 1.69
CA ARG A 464 -35.00 4.77 0.93
C ARG A 464 -35.79 4.11 -0.19
N ASN A 465 -35.27 3.02 -0.73
CA ASN A 465 -35.88 2.22 -1.80
C ASN A 465 -35.69 0.72 -1.52
N SER A 466 -36.15 -0.14 -2.43
CA SER A 466 -36.02 -1.61 -2.31
C SER A 466 -34.59 -2.13 -2.43
N ASP A 467 -33.68 -1.32 -2.97
CA ASP A 467 -32.31 -1.71 -3.24
C ASP A 467 -31.40 -1.48 -2.02
N ASP A 468 -31.81 -0.61 -1.10
CA ASP A 468 -31.09 -0.30 0.14
C ASP A 468 -31.32 -1.34 1.25
N ILE A 469 -30.27 -1.63 2.04
CA ILE A 469 -30.39 -2.43 3.27
C ILE A 469 -30.46 -1.56 4.52
N PRO A 470 -31.31 -1.91 5.52
CA PRO A 470 -31.31 -1.23 6.79
C PRO A 470 -30.05 -1.56 7.59
N LEU A 471 -29.53 -0.57 8.32
CA LEU A 471 -28.38 -0.72 9.21
C LEU A 471 -28.74 -0.24 10.62
N GLU A 472 -28.34 -1.00 11.63
CA GLU A 472 -28.27 -0.54 13.02
C GLU A 472 -26.80 -0.51 13.49
N PRO A 473 -26.39 0.46 14.34
CA PRO A 473 -25.03 0.48 14.87
C PRO A 473 -24.65 -0.84 15.54
N GLY A 474 -23.49 -1.39 15.16
CA GLY A 474 -23.00 -2.70 15.59
C GLY A 474 -23.33 -3.86 14.65
N ASP A 475 -24.20 -3.68 13.65
CA ASP A 475 -24.47 -4.72 12.66
C ASP A 475 -23.20 -5.04 11.85
N LEU A 476 -22.99 -6.34 11.60
CA LEU A 476 -21.86 -6.85 10.83
C LEU A 476 -22.23 -6.93 9.34
N ILE A 477 -21.51 -6.20 8.50
CA ILE A 477 -21.78 -6.07 7.07
C ILE A 477 -20.69 -6.79 6.29
N GLY A 478 -21.05 -7.80 5.49
CA GLY A 478 -20.14 -8.41 4.53
C GLY A 478 -20.12 -7.56 3.27
N ILE A 479 -19.07 -6.77 3.06
CA ILE A 479 -18.93 -5.91 1.89
C ILE A 479 -18.64 -6.76 0.64
N ALA A 480 -19.30 -6.42 -0.47
CA ALA A 480 -19.01 -6.97 -1.79
C ALA A 480 -18.18 -6.00 -2.63
N GLY A 481 -18.45 -4.69 -2.53
CA GLY A 481 -17.72 -3.66 -3.25
C GLY A 481 -18.22 -2.25 -2.97
N ASN A 482 -17.46 -1.25 -3.44
CA ASN A 482 -17.83 0.16 -3.42
C ASN A 482 -18.20 0.58 -4.85
N HIS A 483 -19.30 1.31 -5.03
CA HIS A 483 -19.73 1.78 -6.35
C HIS A 483 -19.12 3.14 -6.72
N TRP A 484 -18.36 3.75 -5.81
CA TRP A 484 -17.68 5.04 -5.99
C TRP A 484 -18.64 6.23 -6.22
N ASP A 485 -19.92 6.06 -5.83
CA ASP A 485 -20.99 7.06 -5.93
C ASP A 485 -21.54 7.50 -4.54
N GLY A 486 -20.86 7.06 -3.47
CA GLY A 486 -21.27 7.25 -2.08
C GLY A 486 -22.01 6.05 -1.46
N TYR A 487 -22.29 5.01 -2.26
CA TYR A 487 -22.86 3.75 -1.81
C TYR A 487 -21.91 2.57 -2.01
N SER A 488 -22.06 1.58 -1.13
CA SER A 488 -21.43 0.27 -1.22
C SER A 488 -22.51 -0.80 -1.29
N LYS A 489 -22.16 -1.97 -1.82
CA LYS A 489 -23.03 -3.15 -1.84
C LYS A 489 -22.52 -4.20 -0.89
N GLY A 490 -23.42 -4.86 -0.16
CA GLY A 490 -23.04 -5.91 0.78
C GLY A 490 -24.24 -6.61 1.40
N ILE A 491 -23.95 -7.52 2.33
CA ILE A 491 -24.95 -8.28 3.08
C ILE A 491 -24.92 -7.87 4.56
N ASN A 492 -26.06 -7.43 5.10
CA ASN A 492 -26.20 -7.31 6.55
C ASN A 492 -26.36 -8.73 7.12
N ARG A 493 -25.34 -9.23 7.81
CA ARG A 493 -25.29 -10.62 8.26
C ARG A 493 -26.32 -10.96 9.33
N LYS A 494 -26.81 -9.95 10.07
CA LYS A 494 -27.85 -10.13 11.09
C LYS A 494 -29.21 -10.36 10.46
N THR A 495 -29.51 -9.66 9.37
CA THR A 495 -30.82 -9.75 8.69
C THR A 495 -30.81 -10.69 7.49
N GLY A 496 -29.63 -11.06 6.98
CA GLY A 496 -29.46 -11.86 5.76
C GLY A 496 -29.79 -11.11 4.47
N ARG A 497 -30.04 -9.79 4.53
CA ARG A 497 -30.41 -8.98 3.36
C ARG A 497 -29.18 -8.43 2.65
N THR A 498 -29.21 -8.49 1.32
CA THR A 498 -28.18 -7.94 0.44
C THR A 498 -28.72 -6.73 -0.31
N GLY A 499 -27.92 -5.67 -0.41
CA GLY A 499 -28.29 -4.46 -1.13
C GLY A 499 -27.28 -3.34 -0.88
N LEU A 500 -27.70 -2.11 -1.16
CA LEU A 500 -26.89 -0.90 -1.08
C LEU A 500 -26.94 -0.28 0.32
N TYR A 501 -25.86 0.37 0.71
CA TYR A 501 -25.81 1.19 1.92
C TYR A 501 -24.81 2.35 1.73
N PRO A 502 -25.03 3.51 2.38
CA PRO A 502 -24.09 4.62 2.29
C PRO A 502 -22.72 4.26 2.89
N SER A 503 -21.65 4.40 2.11
CA SER A 503 -20.31 3.92 2.47
C SER A 503 -19.74 4.59 3.73
N TYR A 504 -20.12 5.83 4.03
CA TYR A 504 -19.65 6.55 5.22
C TYR A 504 -20.25 6.03 6.55
N LYS A 505 -21.26 5.15 6.50
CA LYS A 505 -21.98 4.65 7.68
C LYS A 505 -21.38 3.42 8.33
N VAL A 506 -20.25 2.96 7.83
CA VAL A 506 -19.56 1.76 8.29
C VAL A 506 -18.10 2.09 8.61
N LYS A 507 -17.48 1.22 9.39
CA LYS A 507 -16.02 1.19 9.57
C LYS A 507 -15.49 -0.21 9.26
N GLU A 508 -14.26 -0.31 8.81
CA GLU A 508 -13.59 -1.60 8.59
C GLU A 508 -13.51 -2.42 9.88
N LYS A 509 -13.73 -3.74 9.78
CA LYS A 509 -13.48 -4.69 10.88
C LYS A 509 -12.10 -5.31 10.67
N ILE A 510 -11.11 -4.82 11.43
CA ILE A 510 -9.77 -5.41 11.43
C ILE A 510 -9.81 -6.77 12.15
N GLU A 511 -9.53 -7.84 11.43
CA GLU A 511 -9.41 -9.18 11.98
C GLU A 511 -7.96 -9.43 12.41
N THR A 512 -7.75 -9.95 13.62
CA THR A 512 -6.42 -10.29 14.13
C THR A 512 -6.26 -11.79 14.35
N VAL A 513 -5.07 -12.31 14.09
CA VAL A 513 -4.72 -13.72 14.28
C VAL A 513 -3.42 -13.83 15.08
N LYS A 514 -3.33 -14.85 15.94
CA LYS A 514 -2.12 -15.17 16.68
C LYS A 514 -1.09 -15.82 15.77
N TYR A 515 -0.23 -15.01 15.16
CA TYR A 515 0.94 -15.48 14.44
C TYR A 515 2.14 -15.69 15.38
N PRO A 516 3.12 -16.52 14.98
CA PRO A 516 4.39 -16.59 15.69
C PRO A 516 5.17 -15.27 15.62
N MET A 517 5.77 -14.88 16.76
CA MET A 517 6.52 -13.62 16.88
C MET A 517 8.02 -13.77 16.57
N TYR A 518 8.55 -14.99 16.47
CA TYR A 518 9.98 -15.26 16.21
C TYR A 518 10.95 -14.42 17.08
N PRO A 519 10.84 -14.48 18.42
CA PRO A 519 11.62 -13.62 19.33
C PRO A 519 13.14 -13.81 19.22
N GLU A 520 13.59 -14.95 18.70
CA GLU A 520 15.00 -15.22 18.37
C GLU A 520 15.52 -14.26 17.31
N ALA A 521 14.70 -13.97 16.29
CA ALA A 521 15.01 -13.02 15.24
C ALA A 521 15.05 -11.60 15.82
N ASP A 522 14.08 -11.23 16.65
CA ASP A 522 13.98 -9.89 17.26
C ASP A 522 15.21 -9.55 18.13
N LYS A 523 15.82 -10.55 18.77
CA LYS A 523 17.07 -10.39 19.53
C LYS A 523 18.27 -10.04 18.65
N LEU A 524 18.27 -10.44 17.38
CA LEU A 524 19.36 -10.12 16.44
C LEU A 524 19.32 -8.65 16.00
N LEU A 525 18.13 -8.04 15.93
CA LEU A 525 17.98 -6.60 15.64
C LEU A 525 18.46 -5.69 16.79
N LYS A 526 18.50 -6.20 18.02
CA LYS A 526 18.87 -5.44 19.22
C LYS A 526 20.36 -5.50 19.56
N LYS A 527 21.19 -6.19 18.76
CA LYS A 527 22.65 -6.17 18.94
C LYS A 527 23.21 -4.91 18.26
N PRO A 528 23.93 -4.05 19.01
CA PRO A 528 24.50 -2.81 18.50
C PRO A 528 25.55 -3.02 17.41
#